data_AF-A0A7W9F268-F1
#
_entry.id   AF-A0A7W9F268-F1
#
_cell.length_a   1.000
_cell.length_b   1.000
_cell.length_c   1.000
_cell.angle_alpha   90.00
_cell.angle_beta   90.00
_cell.angle_gamma   90.00
#
_symmetry.space_group_name_H-M   'P 1'
#
loop_
_entity.id
_entity.type
_entity.pdbx_description
1 polymer ?
#
loop_
_entity_poly.entity_id
_entity_poly.type
_entity_poly.pdbx_seq_one_letter_code
_entity_poly.pdbx_strand_id
1 'polypeptide(L)'
;MRRILLLAPLILSLAACVAPPPPAPPPPPPPAPRPTPTPPPAPAVAWQDGPATAGTWRWTREARGSVATFGVPGQDPSFTARCDTDRRTVTLSAAATPGTALTIQTSEGARSFPTTAIGTPPRAGVALSASDGFLDRIAFSRGRFRVQLAGAAPLIIPAWAEFSRTVEDCRG
;
A
#
# COMPACT_ATOMS: atom_id res chain seq x y z
N MET A 1 67.89 -60.03 91.87
CA MET A 1 66.75 -59.46 92.63
C MET A 1 66.58 -57.99 92.26
N ARG A 2 65.32 -57.55 92.16
CA ARG A 2 64.83 -56.16 92.33
C ARG A 2 64.91 -55.15 91.16
N ARG A 3 63.72 -55.04 90.52
CA ARG A 3 62.92 -53.82 90.24
C ARG A 3 63.51 -52.76 89.29
N ILE A 4 63.03 -52.79 88.04
CA ILE A 4 63.19 -51.74 87.04
C ILE A 4 61.90 -50.89 87.00
N LEU A 5 62.09 -49.57 87.07
CA LEU A 5 61.10 -48.51 87.06
C LEU A 5 60.49 -48.28 85.66
N LEU A 6 59.19 -47.90 85.68
CA LEU A 6 58.47 -46.93 84.83
C LEU A 6 58.99 -46.63 83.40
N LEU A 7 58.09 -46.73 82.40
CA LEU A 7 57.69 -45.60 81.55
C LEU A 7 56.54 -45.99 80.60
N ALA A 8 55.50 -45.16 80.54
CA ALA A 8 54.39 -45.24 79.58
C ALA A 8 54.80 -44.78 78.17
N PRO A 9 54.02 -45.15 77.14
CA PRO A 9 53.58 -44.10 76.22
C PRO A 9 52.08 -44.16 75.89
N LEU A 10 51.50 -42.96 75.95
CA LEU A 10 50.19 -42.53 75.53
C LEU A 10 50.10 -42.57 73.99
N ILE A 11 49.24 -43.42 73.43
CA ILE A 11 48.99 -43.50 71.98
C ILE A 11 47.89 -42.49 71.62
N LEU A 12 48.31 -41.39 71.00
CA LEU A 12 47.48 -40.30 70.49
C LEU A 12 46.87 -40.72 69.13
N SER A 13 45.57 -41.01 69.10
CA SER A 13 44.82 -41.34 67.88
C SER A 13 44.28 -40.07 67.23
N LEU A 14 45.01 -39.50 66.26
CA LEU A 14 44.49 -38.44 65.41
C LEU A 14 43.50 -39.02 64.39
N ALA A 15 42.21 -38.84 64.64
CA ALA A 15 41.16 -39.02 63.63
C ALA A 15 41.22 -37.85 62.63
N ALA A 16 41.83 -38.07 61.46
CA ALA A 16 41.84 -37.12 60.36
C ALA A 16 40.53 -37.25 59.56
N CYS A 17 39.55 -36.38 59.83
CA CYS A 17 38.39 -36.19 58.95
C CYS A 17 38.81 -35.36 57.73
N VAL A 18 39.04 -36.02 56.60
CA VAL A 18 39.23 -35.34 55.30
C VAL A 18 37.86 -35.17 54.64
N ALA A 19 37.44 -33.92 54.41
CA ALA A 19 36.20 -33.62 53.70
C ALA A 19 36.37 -33.86 52.18
N PRO A 20 35.36 -34.40 51.47
CA PRO A 20 35.42 -34.58 50.02
C PRO A 20 35.48 -33.22 49.30
N PRO A 21 36.22 -33.10 48.19
CA PRO A 21 36.23 -31.86 47.41
C PRO A 21 34.85 -31.57 46.82
N PRO A 22 34.44 -30.29 46.76
CA PRO A 22 33.13 -29.92 46.22
C PRO A 22 33.02 -30.27 44.72
N PRO A 23 31.82 -30.67 44.27
CA PRO A 23 31.58 -31.03 42.87
C PRO A 23 31.83 -29.85 41.94
N ALA A 24 32.36 -30.15 40.75
CA ALA A 24 32.70 -29.14 39.74
C ALA A 24 31.45 -28.40 39.25
N PRO A 25 31.55 -27.08 38.99
CA PRO A 25 30.43 -26.29 38.49
C PRO A 25 29.97 -26.76 37.11
N PRO A 26 28.66 -26.70 36.81
CA PRO A 26 28.12 -27.13 35.53
C PRO A 26 28.61 -26.25 34.37
N PRO A 27 28.74 -26.82 33.15
CA PRO A 27 29.19 -26.06 31.99
C PRO A 27 28.21 -24.95 31.63
N PRO A 28 28.70 -23.80 31.11
CA PRO A 28 27.85 -22.69 30.75
C PRO A 28 26.89 -23.06 29.59
N PRO A 29 25.67 -22.48 29.56
CA PRO A 29 24.69 -22.74 28.52
C PRO A 29 25.20 -22.27 27.14
N PRO A 30 24.83 -22.96 26.05
CA PRO A 30 25.27 -22.60 24.71
C PRO A 30 24.75 -21.20 24.32
N PRO A 31 25.52 -20.44 23.51
CA PRO A 31 25.11 -19.11 23.06
C PRO A 31 23.78 -19.16 22.30
N ALA A 32 22.90 -18.20 22.57
CA ALA A 32 21.63 -18.08 21.86
C ALA A 32 21.87 -17.87 20.34
N PRO A 33 21.06 -18.50 19.46
CA PRO A 33 21.13 -18.27 18.03
C PRO A 33 20.94 -16.79 17.71
N ARG A 34 21.81 -16.22 16.86
CA ARG A 34 21.63 -14.84 16.40
C ARG A 34 20.38 -14.74 15.52
N PRO A 35 19.55 -13.69 15.69
CA PRO A 35 18.39 -13.46 14.83
C PRO A 35 18.83 -13.26 13.39
N THR A 36 18.17 -13.96 12.46
CA THR A 36 18.42 -13.83 11.02
C THR A 36 17.89 -12.47 10.54
N PRO A 37 18.66 -11.71 9.74
CA PRO A 37 18.18 -10.44 9.20
C PRO A 37 16.92 -10.63 8.34
N THR A 38 15.89 -9.80 8.56
CA THR A 38 14.71 -9.77 7.70
C THR A 38 15.10 -9.37 6.27
N PRO A 39 14.64 -10.10 5.23
CA PRO A 39 14.88 -9.70 3.84
C PRO A 39 14.35 -8.29 3.55
N PRO A 40 15.04 -7.50 2.70
CA PRO A 40 14.53 -6.20 2.30
C PRO A 40 13.17 -6.34 1.59
N PRO A 41 12.25 -5.36 1.75
CA PRO A 41 10.96 -5.38 1.08
C PRO A 41 11.15 -5.40 -0.44
N ALA A 42 10.26 -6.10 -1.14
CA ALA A 42 10.29 -6.16 -2.60
C ALA A 42 10.17 -4.75 -3.22
N PRO A 43 10.79 -4.50 -4.39
CA PRO A 43 10.66 -3.22 -5.08
C PRO A 43 9.19 -2.89 -5.38
N ALA A 44 8.81 -1.62 -5.23
CA ALA A 44 7.49 -1.17 -5.65
C ALA A 44 7.36 -1.29 -7.18
N VAL A 45 6.34 -2.01 -7.65
CA VAL A 45 6.03 -2.10 -9.08
C VAL A 45 5.54 -0.73 -9.55
N ALA A 46 6.07 -0.26 -10.68
CA ALA A 46 5.63 0.99 -11.29
C ALA A 46 4.14 0.86 -11.68
N TRP A 47 3.35 1.91 -11.53
CA TRP A 47 1.89 1.81 -11.76
C TRP A 47 1.55 1.43 -13.20
N GLN A 48 2.44 1.73 -14.14
CA GLN A 48 2.33 1.36 -15.56
C GLN A 48 2.38 -0.16 -15.75
N ASP A 49 3.09 -0.86 -14.87
CA ASP A 49 3.30 -2.31 -14.93
C ASP A 49 2.32 -3.07 -14.03
N GLY A 50 1.56 -2.36 -13.20
CA GLY A 50 0.51 -2.93 -12.36
C GLY A 50 -0.64 -3.51 -13.20
N PRO A 51 -1.41 -4.48 -12.68
CA PRO A 51 -2.57 -5.02 -13.37
C PRO A 51 -3.61 -3.92 -13.63
N ALA A 52 -4.26 -3.97 -14.80
CA ALA A 52 -5.38 -3.09 -15.09
C ALA A 52 -6.53 -3.35 -14.11
N THR A 53 -7.22 -2.30 -13.69
CA THR A 53 -8.44 -2.43 -12.89
C THR A 53 -9.51 -3.15 -13.71
N ALA A 54 -10.23 -4.07 -13.09
CA ALA A 54 -11.32 -4.77 -13.75
C ALA A 54 -12.41 -3.78 -14.21
N GLY A 55 -12.71 -3.80 -15.50
CA GLY A 55 -13.76 -2.95 -16.06
C GLY A 55 -13.62 -2.76 -17.56
N THR A 56 -14.64 -2.18 -18.16
CA THR A 56 -14.66 -1.74 -19.55
C THR A 56 -15.17 -0.31 -19.62
N TRP A 57 -14.78 0.39 -20.68
CA TRP A 57 -15.40 1.66 -21.01
C TRP A 57 -16.78 1.47 -21.63
N ARG A 58 -17.66 2.45 -21.39
CA ARG A 58 -18.92 2.65 -22.09
C ARG A 58 -19.14 4.13 -22.29
N TRP A 59 -19.37 4.54 -23.53
CA TRP A 59 -19.80 5.89 -23.87
C TRP A 59 -21.31 5.93 -24.10
N THR A 60 -21.98 6.97 -23.61
CA THR A 60 -23.41 7.22 -23.83
C THR A 60 -23.65 8.70 -24.13
N ARG A 61 -24.56 8.98 -25.05
CA ARG A 61 -25.03 10.34 -25.32
C ARG A 61 -26.04 10.76 -24.26
N GLU A 62 -25.90 11.97 -23.74
CA GLU A 62 -26.86 12.59 -22.82
C GLU A 62 -27.47 13.84 -23.45
N ALA A 63 -28.58 14.34 -22.90
CA ALA A 63 -29.25 15.54 -23.42
C ALA A 63 -28.35 16.79 -23.40
N ARG A 64 -27.41 16.87 -22.44
CA ARG A 64 -26.51 18.02 -22.25
C ARG A 64 -25.04 17.68 -22.48
N GLY A 65 -24.77 16.68 -23.33
CA GLY A 65 -23.41 16.28 -23.68
C GLY A 65 -23.26 14.77 -23.81
N SER A 66 -22.25 14.22 -23.14
CA SER A 66 -21.97 12.80 -23.18
C SER A 66 -21.30 12.35 -21.88
N VAL A 67 -21.34 11.04 -21.65
CA VAL A 67 -20.73 10.41 -20.49
C VAL A 67 -19.94 9.18 -20.93
N ALA A 68 -18.71 9.09 -20.45
CA ALA A 68 -17.88 7.89 -20.53
C ALA A 68 -17.72 7.33 -19.12
N THR A 69 -18.16 6.09 -18.92
CA THR A 69 -18.03 5.37 -17.65
C THR A 69 -17.06 4.21 -17.80
N PHE A 70 -16.26 3.96 -16.76
CA PHE A 70 -15.37 2.81 -16.65
C PHE A 70 -15.72 2.02 -15.40
N GLY A 71 -15.91 0.71 -15.55
CA GLY A 71 -16.17 -0.20 -14.43
C GLY A 71 -16.65 -1.57 -14.90
N VAL A 72 -16.99 -2.43 -13.94
CA VAL A 72 -17.58 -3.75 -14.21
C VAL A 72 -19.01 -3.55 -14.72
N PRO A 73 -19.41 -4.14 -15.86
CA PRO A 73 -20.77 -4.05 -16.35
C PRO A 73 -21.81 -4.48 -15.30
N GLY A 74 -22.86 -3.68 -15.13
CA GLY A 74 -23.92 -3.94 -14.15
C GLY A 74 -23.60 -3.51 -12.71
N GLN A 75 -22.43 -2.92 -12.47
CA GLN A 75 -22.05 -2.31 -11.19
C GLN A 75 -21.99 -0.79 -11.31
N ASP A 76 -21.94 -0.10 -10.16
CA ASP A 76 -21.62 1.32 -10.16
C ASP A 76 -20.24 1.56 -10.81
N PRO A 77 -20.12 2.55 -11.71
CA PRO A 77 -18.87 2.78 -12.40
C PRO A 77 -17.78 3.17 -11.41
N SER A 78 -16.55 2.72 -11.60
CA SER A 78 -15.42 3.11 -10.74
C SER A 78 -14.89 4.50 -11.10
N PHE A 79 -14.97 4.88 -12.38
CA PHE A 79 -14.58 6.20 -12.89
C PHE A 79 -15.57 6.69 -13.94
N THR A 80 -15.81 8.00 -13.97
CA THR A 80 -16.71 8.64 -14.93
C THR A 80 -16.12 9.95 -15.41
N ALA A 81 -16.13 10.16 -16.73
CA ALA A 81 -15.95 11.46 -17.35
C ALA A 81 -17.29 11.90 -17.94
N ARG A 82 -17.79 13.07 -17.55
CA ARG A 82 -19.07 13.62 -18.04
C ARG A 82 -18.85 14.99 -18.65
N CYS A 83 -19.24 15.16 -19.89
CA CYS A 83 -19.33 16.45 -20.52
C CYS A 83 -20.66 17.15 -20.20
N ASP A 84 -20.57 18.43 -19.85
CA ASP A 84 -21.66 19.39 -19.89
C ASP A 84 -21.38 20.41 -20.99
N THR A 85 -22.10 20.32 -22.11
CA THR A 85 -21.88 21.17 -23.29
C THR A 85 -22.29 22.61 -23.07
N ASP A 86 -23.31 22.85 -22.22
CA ASP A 86 -23.77 24.21 -21.90
C ASP A 86 -22.68 24.96 -21.12
N ARG A 87 -21.99 24.26 -20.22
CA ARG A 87 -20.94 24.81 -19.37
C ARG A 87 -19.53 24.63 -19.95
N ARG A 88 -19.39 23.94 -21.09
CA ARG A 88 -18.09 23.53 -21.67
C ARG A 88 -17.14 22.96 -20.61
N THR A 89 -17.69 22.06 -19.78
CA THR A 89 -17.01 21.53 -18.59
C THR A 89 -17.00 20.02 -18.62
N VAL A 90 -15.83 19.41 -18.40
CA VAL A 90 -15.68 17.97 -18.20
C VAL A 90 -15.55 17.70 -16.71
N THR A 91 -16.51 16.96 -16.16
CA THR A 91 -16.48 16.49 -14.78
C THR A 91 -15.87 15.09 -14.73
N LEU A 92 -14.77 14.95 -14.00
CA LEU A 92 -14.14 13.66 -13.70
C LEU A 92 -14.55 13.22 -12.30
N SER A 93 -14.93 11.95 -12.13
CA SER A 93 -15.31 11.45 -10.80
C SER A 93 -14.99 9.99 -10.58
N ALA A 94 -14.74 9.63 -9.33
CA ALA A 94 -14.44 8.28 -8.89
C ALA A 94 -15.42 7.81 -7.81
N ALA A 95 -15.65 6.50 -7.73
CA ALA A 95 -16.44 5.88 -6.67
C ALA A 95 -15.64 5.85 -5.35
N ALA A 96 -15.54 7.01 -4.70
CA ALA A 96 -14.77 7.23 -3.48
C ALA A 96 -15.39 8.37 -2.66
N THR A 97 -15.03 8.41 -1.37
CA THR A 97 -15.48 9.45 -0.44
C THR A 97 -15.01 10.85 -0.90
N PRO A 98 -15.93 11.81 -1.10
CA PRO A 98 -15.57 13.18 -1.43
C PRO A 98 -14.74 13.87 -0.34
N GLY A 99 -13.99 14.91 -0.72
CA GLY A 99 -13.22 15.75 0.21
C GLY A 99 -11.75 15.35 0.34
N THR A 100 -11.31 14.29 -0.34
CA THR A 100 -9.89 13.95 -0.50
C THR A 100 -9.39 14.42 -1.87
N ALA A 101 -8.07 14.60 -2.02
CA ALA A 101 -7.49 14.94 -3.31
C ALA A 101 -7.55 13.74 -4.27
N LEU A 102 -8.06 13.95 -5.48
CA LEU A 102 -8.00 13.00 -6.58
C LEU A 102 -6.75 13.27 -7.41
N THR A 103 -5.82 12.31 -7.43
CA THR A 103 -4.58 12.38 -8.20
C THR A 103 -4.71 11.54 -9.45
N ILE A 104 -4.50 12.16 -10.61
CA ILE A 104 -4.42 11.46 -11.90
C ILE A 104 -2.95 11.48 -12.35
N GLN A 105 -2.40 10.28 -12.57
CA GLN A 105 -1.06 10.02 -13.07
C GLN A 105 -1.15 9.52 -14.52
N THR A 106 -0.50 10.23 -15.43
CA THR A 106 -0.42 9.93 -16.87
C THR A 106 1.03 9.64 -17.26
N SER A 107 1.27 9.21 -18.49
CA SER A 107 2.65 9.10 -19.01
C SER A 107 3.41 10.43 -19.09
N GLU A 108 2.70 11.56 -19.07
CA GLU A 108 3.26 12.91 -19.16
C GLU A 108 3.25 13.67 -17.82
N GLY A 109 3.02 12.95 -16.72
CA GLY A 109 3.07 13.48 -15.37
C GLY A 109 1.75 13.35 -14.61
N ALA A 110 1.70 13.95 -13.42
CA ALA A 110 0.59 13.84 -12.49
C ALA A 110 0.00 15.20 -12.14
N ARG A 111 -1.30 15.23 -11.85
CA ARG A 111 -1.97 16.39 -11.24
C ARG A 111 -2.94 15.91 -10.15
N SER A 112 -2.98 16.64 -9.05
CA SER A 112 -3.91 16.41 -7.94
C SER A 112 -4.95 17.51 -7.89
N PHE A 113 -6.20 17.13 -7.65
CA PHE A 113 -7.34 18.02 -7.61
C PHE A 113 -8.08 17.89 -6.28
N PRO A 114 -8.50 19.00 -5.64
CA PRO A 114 -9.48 18.92 -4.57
C PRO A 114 -10.79 18.38 -5.15
N THR A 115 -11.45 17.47 -4.43
CA THR A 115 -12.74 16.92 -4.87
C THR A 115 -13.91 17.50 -4.09
N THR A 116 -15.03 17.64 -4.78
CA THR A 116 -16.34 17.92 -4.18
C THR A 116 -17.24 16.70 -4.33
N ALA A 117 -18.32 16.65 -3.54
CA ALA A 117 -19.34 15.63 -3.69
C ALA A 117 -20.18 15.93 -4.94
N ILE A 118 -20.29 14.96 -5.85
CA ILE A 118 -21.16 15.04 -7.03
C ILE A 118 -22.11 13.85 -7.11
N GLY A 119 -23.30 14.08 -7.66
CA GLY A 119 -24.29 13.03 -7.92
C GLY A 119 -24.94 12.43 -6.66
N THR A 120 -25.73 11.38 -6.86
CA THR A 120 -26.38 10.61 -5.80
C THR A 120 -26.37 9.12 -6.18
N PRO A 121 -25.73 8.23 -5.40
CA PRO A 121 -24.95 8.51 -4.19
C PRO A 121 -23.74 9.43 -4.46
N PRO A 122 -23.22 10.14 -3.43
CA PRO A 122 -22.16 11.12 -3.62
C PRO A 122 -20.85 10.45 -4.03
N ARG A 123 -20.21 11.01 -5.06
CA ARG A 123 -18.91 10.59 -5.59
C ARG A 123 -17.90 11.73 -5.50
N ALA A 124 -16.62 11.39 -5.34
CA ALA A 124 -15.55 12.37 -5.37
C ALA A 124 -15.34 12.87 -6.81
N GLY A 125 -15.64 14.16 -7.05
CA GLY A 125 -15.61 14.77 -8.38
C GLY A 125 -14.76 16.03 -8.47
N VAL A 126 -14.25 16.30 -9.68
CA VAL A 126 -13.60 17.55 -10.06
C VAL A 126 -14.14 18.01 -11.42
N ALA A 127 -14.39 19.30 -11.57
CA ALA A 127 -14.79 19.92 -12.83
C ALA A 127 -13.59 20.63 -13.47
N LEU A 128 -13.33 20.35 -14.74
CA LEU A 128 -12.30 20.98 -15.56
C LEU A 128 -12.95 21.69 -16.75
N SER A 129 -12.39 22.82 -17.17
CA SER A 129 -12.74 23.42 -18.46
C SER A 129 -12.47 22.40 -19.58
N ALA A 130 -13.33 22.34 -20.60
CA ALA A 130 -13.10 21.51 -21.78
C ALA A 130 -11.78 21.87 -22.52
N SER A 131 -11.27 23.09 -22.31
CA SER A 131 -9.97 23.56 -22.83
C SER A 131 -8.77 23.25 -21.92
N ASP A 132 -8.95 22.60 -20.77
CA ASP A 132 -7.82 22.24 -19.91
C ASP A 132 -6.98 21.16 -20.60
N GLY A 133 -5.74 21.50 -20.98
CA GLY A 133 -4.80 20.59 -21.65
C GLY A 133 -4.42 19.37 -20.81
N PHE A 134 -4.76 19.32 -19.51
CA PHE A 134 -4.64 18.08 -18.74
C PHE A 134 -5.57 16.97 -19.26
N LEU A 135 -6.71 17.31 -19.85
CA LEU A 135 -7.60 16.33 -20.48
C LEU A 135 -6.89 15.60 -21.64
N ASP A 136 -6.07 16.32 -22.41
CA ASP A 136 -5.27 15.71 -23.49
C ASP A 136 -4.22 14.76 -22.94
N ARG A 137 -3.56 15.13 -21.83
CA ARG A 137 -2.59 14.24 -21.17
C ARG A 137 -3.21 12.92 -20.69
N ILE A 138 -4.48 12.93 -20.30
CA ILE A 138 -5.22 11.71 -19.97
C ILE A 138 -5.54 10.93 -21.25
N ALA A 139 -6.12 11.60 -22.25
CA ALA A 139 -6.55 11.01 -23.52
C ALA A 139 -5.40 10.34 -24.29
N PHE A 140 -4.21 10.93 -24.26
CA PHE A 140 -3.01 10.44 -24.94
C PHE A 140 -2.02 9.71 -24.03
N SER A 141 -2.43 9.36 -22.79
CA SER A 141 -1.58 8.57 -21.91
C SER A 141 -1.24 7.22 -22.55
N ARG A 142 0.03 6.80 -22.49
CA ARG A 142 0.50 5.57 -23.13
C ARG A 142 -0.16 4.32 -22.52
N GLY A 143 -1.20 3.82 -23.18
CA GLY A 143 -1.94 2.61 -22.82
C GLY A 143 -2.88 2.78 -21.63
N ARG A 144 -2.41 3.36 -20.52
CA ARG A 144 -3.17 3.50 -19.27
C ARG A 144 -2.81 4.77 -18.50
N PHE A 145 -3.68 5.14 -17.56
CA PHE A 145 -3.45 6.18 -16.56
C PHE A 145 -3.90 5.68 -15.20
N ARG A 146 -3.36 6.25 -14.12
CA ARG A 146 -3.72 5.90 -12.75
C ARG A 146 -4.57 6.99 -12.11
N VAL A 147 -5.65 6.61 -11.45
CA VAL A 147 -6.45 7.48 -10.59
C VAL A 147 -6.29 7.02 -9.14
N GLN A 148 -5.94 7.94 -8.25
CA GLN A 148 -5.71 7.66 -6.83
C GLN A 148 -6.48 8.66 -5.98
N LEU A 149 -7.17 8.15 -4.96
CA LEU A 149 -7.71 8.94 -3.86
C LEU A 149 -7.18 8.38 -2.53
N ALA A 150 -7.11 9.22 -1.50
CA ALA A 150 -6.71 8.75 -0.18
C ALA A 150 -7.79 7.81 0.39
N GLY A 151 -7.38 6.65 0.91
CA GLY A 151 -8.29 5.65 1.48
C GLY A 151 -9.04 4.79 0.46
N ALA A 152 -8.79 4.96 -0.85
CA ALA A 152 -9.36 4.12 -1.91
C ALA A 152 -8.26 3.32 -2.64
N ALA A 153 -8.63 2.17 -3.19
CA ALA A 153 -7.75 1.41 -4.06
C ALA A 153 -7.43 2.22 -5.34
N PRO A 154 -6.16 2.23 -5.81
CA PRO A 154 -5.82 2.82 -7.10
C PRO A 154 -6.64 2.22 -8.23
N LEU A 155 -7.07 3.06 -9.16
CA LEU A 155 -7.59 2.62 -10.45
C LEU A 155 -6.48 2.73 -11.49
N ILE A 156 -6.21 1.66 -12.22
CA ILE A 156 -5.35 1.62 -13.39
C ILE A 156 -6.27 1.45 -14.60
N ILE A 157 -6.52 2.55 -15.30
CA ILE A 157 -7.59 2.66 -16.31
C ILE A 157 -6.95 2.74 -17.70
N PRO A 158 -7.41 1.95 -18.68
CA PRO A 158 -6.93 2.05 -20.05
C PRO A 158 -7.36 3.39 -20.69
N ALA A 159 -6.46 4.01 -21.46
CA ALA A 159 -6.73 5.26 -22.18
C ALA A 159 -7.41 4.98 -23.54
N TRP A 160 -8.67 4.52 -23.50
CA TRP A 160 -9.45 4.19 -24.71
C TRP A 160 -10.27 5.39 -25.23
N ALA A 161 -10.82 5.22 -26.44
CA ALA A 161 -11.44 6.28 -27.23
C ALA A 161 -12.69 6.92 -26.59
N GLU A 162 -13.38 6.23 -25.68
CA GLU A 162 -14.59 6.72 -25.02
C GLU A 162 -14.31 7.99 -24.21
N PHE A 163 -13.19 8.04 -23.50
CA PHE A 163 -12.78 9.22 -22.75
C PHE A 163 -12.52 10.40 -23.70
N SER A 164 -11.68 10.19 -24.71
CA SER A 164 -11.32 11.23 -25.69
C SER A 164 -12.55 11.75 -26.42
N ARG A 165 -13.48 10.86 -26.80
CA ARG A 165 -14.75 11.24 -27.41
C ARG A 165 -15.57 12.16 -26.51
N THR A 166 -15.68 11.86 -25.20
CA THR A 166 -16.39 12.74 -24.26
C THR A 166 -15.72 14.11 -24.12
N VAL A 167 -14.40 14.19 -24.17
CA VAL A 167 -13.68 15.48 -24.16
C VAL A 167 -13.97 16.27 -25.44
N GLU A 168 -13.90 15.62 -26.60
CA GLU A 168 -14.16 16.27 -27.90
C GLU A 168 -15.62 16.75 -28.04
N ASP A 169 -16.60 15.93 -27.62
CA ASP A 169 -18.01 16.36 -27.57
C ASP A 169 -18.16 17.66 -26.74
N CYS A 170 -17.33 17.85 -25.71
CA CYS A 170 -17.36 19.04 -24.87
C CYS A 170 -16.68 20.25 -25.48
N ARG A 171 -15.73 20.05 -26.39
CA ARG A 171 -15.02 21.11 -27.11
C ARG A 171 -15.87 21.67 -28.26
N GLY A 172 -16.73 20.84 -28.84
CA GLY A 172 -17.72 21.24 -29.86
C GLY A 172 -17.14 21.20 -31.25
#